data_AF-A0A3N4N1A5-F1
#
_entry.id   AF-A0A3N4N1A5-F1
#
_cell.length_a   1.000
_cell.length_b   1.000
_cell.length_c   1.000
_cell.angle_alpha   90.00
_cell.angle_beta   90.00
_cell.angle_gamma   90.00
#
_symmetry.space_group_name_H-M   'P 1'
#
loop_
_entity.id
_entity.type
_entity.pdbx_description
1 polymer ?
#
loop_
_entity_poly.entity_id
_entity_poly.type
_entity_poly.pdbx_seq_one_letter_code
_entity_poly.pdbx_strand_id
1 'polypeptide(L)'
;MNNALNAKLSKLVYGPVPQEPDYLTKAHPVDRLILLIRHIYHTLDEQHGLTQVTLHIHCGNMRGQVRLQPVAASANSAVIRLKRWNLYQRIAEQVLGCGQISVSLAKVKVEGAIEQSYCEEIVQQMIDGFGLTTDESTLSIQAADNAFAELPKQSSAYSQPEAPRIVSSRGKSLSRINTRPKTENYAAAQASLPKASSIKVSRFSFGGYKQK
;
A
#
# COMPACT_ATOMS: atom_id res chain seq x y z
N MET A 1 6.61 3.14 12.37
CA MET A 1 5.67 3.57 11.32
C MET A 1 6.45 4.23 10.20
N ASN A 2 6.25 3.79 8.96
CA ASN A 2 6.92 4.37 7.80
C ASN A 2 6.19 5.67 7.40
N ASN A 3 6.73 6.81 7.84
CA ASN A 3 6.10 8.13 7.61
C ASN A 3 5.92 8.46 6.12
N ALA A 4 6.82 7.97 5.25
CA ALA A 4 6.72 8.18 3.81
C ALA A 4 5.56 7.37 3.20
N LEU A 5 5.38 6.12 3.63
CA LEU A 5 4.24 5.28 3.22
C LEU A 5 2.91 5.93 3.62
N ASN A 6 2.81 6.40 4.87
CA ASN A 6 1.59 7.04 5.37
C ASN A 6 1.25 8.33 4.61
N ALA A 7 2.25 9.16 4.30
CA ALA A 7 2.04 10.35 3.48
C ALA A 7 1.54 9.99 2.07
N LYS A 8 2.13 8.96 1.45
CA LYS A 8 1.71 8.46 0.14
C LYS A 8 0.28 7.93 0.16
N LEU A 9 -0.05 7.09 1.14
CA LEU A 9 -1.40 6.54 1.30
C LEU A 9 -2.44 7.63 1.55
N SER A 10 -2.13 8.62 2.38
CA SER A 10 -3.03 9.75 2.61
C SER A 10 -3.36 10.48 1.31
N LYS A 11 -2.36 10.71 0.45
CA LYS A 11 -2.56 11.31 -0.88
C LYS A 11 -3.40 10.43 -1.80
N LEU A 12 -3.21 9.11 -1.79
CA LEU A 12 -3.99 8.18 -2.62
C LEU A 12 -5.46 8.05 -2.17
N VAL A 13 -5.69 8.03 -0.86
CA VAL A 13 -7.02 7.81 -0.26
C VAL A 13 -7.85 9.09 -0.28
N TYR A 14 -7.25 10.22 0.09
CA TYR A 14 -7.98 11.49 0.26
C TYR A 14 -7.70 12.50 -0.85
N GLY A 15 -6.73 12.24 -1.71
CA GLY A 15 -6.46 13.10 -2.86
C GLY A 15 -7.49 12.97 -3.98
N PRO A 16 -7.41 13.86 -4.98
CA PRO A 16 -8.23 13.77 -6.18
C PRO A 16 -7.98 12.44 -6.90
N VAL A 17 -9.03 11.89 -7.50
CA VAL A 17 -8.89 10.73 -8.37
C VAL A 17 -8.07 11.17 -9.60
N PRO A 18 -6.96 10.47 -9.93
CA PRO A 18 -6.18 10.79 -11.11
C PRO A 18 -7.06 10.70 -12.37
N GLN A 19 -7.14 11.79 -13.14
CA GLN A 19 -7.92 11.84 -14.37
C GLN A 19 -7.11 11.49 -15.63
N GLU A 20 -5.81 11.30 -15.49
CA GLU A 20 -4.96 10.90 -16.60
C GLU A 20 -5.30 9.46 -17.03
N PRO A 21 -5.58 9.21 -18.32
CA PRO A 21 -5.96 7.89 -18.81
C PRO A 21 -4.86 6.84 -18.59
N ASP A 22 -3.59 7.27 -18.61
CA ASP A 22 -2.43 6.40 -18.42
C ASP A 22 -1.94 6.36 -16.96
N TYR A 23 -2.68 6.94 -16.00
CA TYR A 23 -2.21 6.96 -14.62
C TYR A 23 -2.04 5.53 -14.09
N LEU A 24 -3.03 4.67 -14.32
CA LEU A 24 -3.03 3.31 -13.79
C LEU A 24 -1.91 2.46 -14.42
N THR A 25 -1.58 2.66 -15.70
CA THR A 25 -0.53 1.90 -16.37
C THR A 25 0.87 2.27 -15.85
N LYS A 26 1.08 3.53 -15.44
CA LYS A 26 2.35 4.01 -14.86
C LYS A 26 2.40 3.88 -13.33
N ALA A 27 1.26 3.66 -12.68
CA ALA A 27 1.16 3.58 -11.23
C ALA A 27 1.79 2.30 -10.69
N HIS A 28 2.44 2.44 -9.53
CA HIS A 28 2.98 1.31 -8.79
C HIS A 28 1.84 0.31 -8.47
N PRO A 29 2.06 -1.02 -8.51
CA PRO A 29 1.01 -2.02 -8.24
C PRO A 29 0.26 -1.80 -6.92
N VAL A 30 0.98 -1.39 -5.87
CA VAL A 30 0.38 -1.01 -4.57
C VAL A 30 -0.57 0.18 -4.69
N ASP A 31 -0.23 1.18 -5.49
CA ASP A 31 -1.07 2.39 -5.66
C ASP A 31 -2.36 2.02 -6.39
N ARG A 32 -2.26 1.18 -7.43
CA ARG A 32 -3.41 0.62 -8.14
C ARG A 32 -4.31 -0.19 -7.21
N LEU A 33 -3.75 -1.03 -6.36
CA LEU A 33 -4.51 -1.83 -5.39
C LEU A 33 -5.30 -0.94 -4.42
N ILE A 34 -4.67 0.09 -3.87
CA ILE A 34 -5.33 1.01 -2.95
C ILE A 34 -6.45 1.80 -3.65
N LEU A 35 -6.22 2.23 -4.89
CA LEU A 35 -7.23 2.94 -5.67
C LEU A 35 -8.39 2.01 -6.10
N LEU A 36 -8.12 0.75 -6.42
CA LEU A 36 -9.16 -0.26 -6.68
C LEU A 36 -10.06 -0.43 -5.46
N ILE A 37 -9.48 -0.61 -4.27
CA ILE A 37 -10.26 -0.77 -3.03
C ILE A 37 -11.06 0.50 -2.74
N ARG A 38 -10.47 1.68 -2.97
CA ARG A 38 -11.18 2.97 -2.85
C ARG A 38 -12.37 3.04 -3.81
N HIS A 39 -12.19 2.60 -5.06
CA HIS A 39 -13.25 2.59 -6.06
C HIS A 39 -14.37 1.62 -5.69
N ILE A 40 -14.03 0.41 -5.22
CA ILE A 40 -15.03 -0.57 -4.75
C ILE A 40 -15.79 -0.02 -3.54
N TYR A 41 -15.15 0.69 -2.61
CA TYR A 41 -15.87 1.34 -1.51
C TYR A 41 -16.85 2.40 -1.99
N HIS A 42 -16.50 3.15 -3.04
CA HIS A 42 -17.40 4.12 -3.64
C HIS A 42 -18.63 3.43 -4.24
N THR A 43 -18.42 2.35 -5.00
CA THR A 43 -19.52 1.53 -5.54
C THR A 43 -20.36 0.90 -4.43
N LEU A 44 -19.75 0.40 -3.36
CA LEU A 44 -20.47 -0.17 -2.20
C LEU A 44 -21.33 0.88 -1.48
N ASP A 45 -20.87 2.13 -1.42
CA ASP A 45 -21.61 3.21 -0.76
C ASP A 45 -22.75 3.76 -1.64
N GLU A 46 -22.61 3.70 -2.96
CA GLU A 46 -23.59 4.25 -3.91
C GLU A 46 -24.62 3.23 -4.42
N GLN A 47 -24.23 1.97 -4.61
CA GLN A 47 -25.11 0.95 -5.19
C GLN A 47 -26.01 0.33 -4.12
N HIS A 48 -27.31 0.64 -4.19
CA HIS A 48 -28.36 0.03 -3.37
C HIS A 48 -28.57 -1.44 -3.74
N GLY A 49 -27.65 -2.29 -3.30
CA GLY A 49 -27.77 -3.74 -3.41
C GLY A 49 -26.47 -4.49 -3.15
N LEU A 50 -25.31 -3.87 -3.37
CA LEU A 50 -24.03 -4.52 -3.10
C LEU A 50 -23.72 -4.48 -1.59
N THR A 51 -23.83 -5.63 -0.91
CA THR A 51 -23.66 -5.70 0.56
C THR A 51 -22.30 -6.22 1.00
N GLN A 52 -21.56 -6.87 0.10
CA GLN A 52 -20.21 -7.32 0.38
C GLN A 52 -19.44 -7.63 -0.89
N VAL A 53 -18.17 -7.24 -0.92
CA VAL A 53 -17.19 -7.72 -1.91
C VAL A 53 -16.03 -8.35 -1.17
N THR A 54 -15.59 -9.51 -1.62
CA THR A 54 -14.44 -10.21 -1.05
C THR A 54 -13.44 -10.44 -2.16
N LEU A 55 -12.21 -9.97 -1.95
CA LEU A 55 -11.10 -10.04 -2.89
C LEU A 55 -10.02 -10.95 -2.35
N HIS A 56 -9.41 -11.75 -3.21
CA HIS A 56 -8.13 -12.38 -2.96
C HIS A 56 -7.03 -11.49 -3.51
N ILE A 57 -5.99 -11.27 -2.70
CA ILE A 57 -4.82 -10.47 -3.05
C ILE A 57 -3.62 -11.40 -3.03
N HIS A 58 -2.92 -11.50 -4.15
CA HIS A 58 -1.74 -12.32 -4.35
C HIS A 58 -0.52 -11.40 -4.49
N CYS A 59 0.53 -11.69 -3.74
CA CYS A 59 1.73 -10.86 -3.59
C CYS A 59 2.94 -11.80 -3.58
N GLY A 60 3.43 -12.18 -4.75
CA GLY A 60 4.33 -13.33 -4.89
C GLY A 60 3.71 -14.60 -4.28
N ASN A 61 4.38 -15.19 -3.29
CA ASN A 61 3.90 -16.40 -2.59
C ASN A 61 2.87 -16.11 -1.50
N MET A 62 2.66 -14.85 -1.13
CA MET A 62 1.70 -14.47 -0.10
C MET A 62 0.30 -14.36 -0.69
N ARG A 63 -0.68 -14.95 -0.01
CA ARG A 63 -2.10 -14.86 -0.36
C ARG A 63 -2.84 -14.24 0.81
N GLY A 64 -3.54 -13.15 0.53
CA GLY A 64 -4.40 -12.44 1.46
C GLY A 64 -5.85 -12.47 0.98
N GLN A 65 -6.76 -12.21 1.90
CA GLN A 65 -8.16 -12.00 1.59
C GLN A 65 -8.63 -10.73 2.27
N VAL A 66 -9.36 -9.90 1.53
CA VAL A 66 -9.93 -8.65 2.02
C VAL A 66 -11.43 -8.68 1.81
N ARG A 67 -12.17 -8.42 2.89
CA ARG A 67 -13.62 -8.29 2.89
C ARG A 67 -13.99 -6.83 3.00
N LEU A 68 -14.68 -6.33 1.98
CA LEU A 68 -15.20 -4.98 1.88
C LEU A 68 -16.71 -5.03 2.10
N GLN A 69 -17.21 -4.12 2.94
CA GLN A 69 -18.63 -4.01 3.26
C GLN A 69 -19.02 -2.54 3.22
N PRO A 70 -20.27 -2.24 2.82
CA PRO A 70 -20.78 -0.88 2.91
C PRO A 70 -20.87 -0.51 4.39
N VAL A 71 -20.83 0.78 4.65
CA VAL A 71 -21.07 1.26 6.00
C VAL A 71 -22.52 1.70 6.13
N ALA A 72 -23.14 1.44 7.30
CA ALA A 72 -24.48 1.91 7.58
C ALA A 72 -24.60 3.42 7.34
N ALA A 73 -25.68 3.84 6.68
CA ALA A 73 -25.93 5.25 6.34
C ALA A 73 -25.94 6.19 7.57
N SER A 74 -26.19 5.66 8.76
CA SER A 74 -26.18 6.38 10.04
C SER A 74 -24.80 6.49 10.71
N ALA A 75 -23.76 5.88 10.14
CA ALA A 75 -22.46 5.84 10.77
C ALA A 75 -21.71 7.19 10.71
N ASN A 76 -21.03 7.52 11.80
CA ASN A 76 -20.21 8.72 11.88
C ASN A 76 -19.05 8.66 10.85
N SER A 77 -18.96 9.67 9.97
CA SER A 77 -17.95 9.77 8.92
C SER A 77 -16.51 9.65 9.42
N ALA A 78 -16.20 10.12 10.64
CA ALA A 78 -14.89 9.96 11.25
C ALA A 78 -14.56 8.49 11.54
N VAL A 79 -15.56 7.70 11.99
CA VAL A 79 -15.42 6.26 12.24
C VAL A 79 -15.26 5.51 10.92
N ILE A 80 -15.99 5.90 9.88
CA ILE A 80 -15.84 5.34 8.52
C ILE A 80 -14.42 5.55 8.02
N ARG A 81 -13.93 6.80 8.07
CA ARG A 81 -12.57 7.15 7.64
C ARG A 81 -11.53 6.36 8.41
N LEU A 82 -11.65 6.26 9.73
CA LEU A 82 -10.70 5.52 10.56
C LEU A 82 -10.68 4.02 10.23
N LYS A 83 -11.85 3.39 10.06
CA LYS A 83 -11.94 1.96 9.69
C LYS A 83 -11.30 1.69 8.33
N ARG A 84 -11.63 2.50 7.32
CA ARG A 84 -11.06 2.36 5.97
C ARG A 84 -9.57 2.66 5.97
N TRP A 85 -9.13 3.69 6.69
CA TRP A 85 -7.71 4.03 6.85
C TRP A 85 -6.90 2.86 7.41
N ASN A 86 -7.36 2.25 8.49
CA ASN A 86 -6.69 1.09 9.08
C ASN A 86 -6.60 -0.09 8.12
N LEU A 87 -7.63 -0.30 7.28
CA LEU A 87 -7.59 -1.32 6.23
C LEU A 87 -6.54 -1.00 5.17
N TYR A 88 -6.55 0.22 4.62
CA TYR A 88 -5.55 0.64 3.61
C TYR A 88 -4.13 0.51 4.13
N GLN A 89 -3.88 0.94 5.37
CA GLN A 89 -2.56 0.84 5.99
C GLN A 89 -2.12 -0.63 6.14
N ARG A 90 -3.01 -1.50 6.64
CA ARG A 90 -2.70 -2.93 6.82
C ARG A 90 -2.39 -3.61 5.48
N ILE A 91 -3.17 -3.32 4.44
CA ILE A 91 -2.94 -3.88 3.11
C ILE A 91 -1.60 -3.40 2.58
N ALA A 92 -1.35 -2.09 2.61
CA ALA A 92 -0.10 -1.49 2.11
C ALA A 92 1.14 -2.01 2.84
N GLU A 93 1.06 -2.24 4.15
CA GLU A 93 2.14 -2.85 4.95
C GLU A 93 2.38 -4.31 4.54
N GLN A 94 1.33 -5.08 4.28
CA GLN A 94 1.43 -6.49 3.89
C GLN A 94 1.94 -6.69 2.47
N VAL A 95 1.67 -5.76 1.56
CA VAL A 95 2.14 -5.81 0.16
C VAL A 95 3.41 -5.02 -0.07
N LEU A 96 3.98 -4.44 0.98
CA LEU A 96 5.17 -3.59 0.87
C LEU A 96 6.36 -4.42 0.37
N GLY A 97 6.94 -3.99 -0.76
CA GLY A 97 8.09 -4.67 -1.36
C GLY A 97 7.73 -5.82 -2.31
N CYS A 98 6.45 -6.11 -2.54
CA CYS A 98 6.07 -7.00 -3.64
C CYS A 98 6.26 -6.32 -4.99
N GLY A 99 7.03 -6.95 -5.87
CA GLY A 99 7.20 -6.51 -7.25
C GLY A 99 5.97 -6.77 -8.13
N GLN A 100 5.18 -7.81 -7.80
CA GLN A 100 3.98 -8.18 -8.53
C GLN A 100 2.82 -8.40 -7.58
N ILE A 101 1.67 -7.80 -7.92
CA ILE A 101 0.41 -7.91 -7.18
C ILE A 101 -0.67 -8.30 -8.18
N SER A 102 -1.41 -9.36 -7.88
CA SER A 102 -2.65 -9.69 -8.59
C SER A 102 -3.81 -9.80 -7.62
N VAL A 103 -5.01 -9.55 -8.13
CA VAL A 103 -6.27 -9.55 -7.42
C VAL A 103 -7.25 -10.42 -8.18
N SER A 104 -7.99 -11.25 -7.45
CA SER A 104 -9.07 -12.04 -8.00
C SER A 104 -10.33 -11.90 -7.15
N LEU A 105 -11.48 -12.00 -7.80
CA LEU A 105 -12.76 -11.93 -7.11
C LEU A 105 -13.01 -13.24 -6.37
N ALA A 106 -13.24 -13.16 -5.05
CA ALA A 106 -13.50 -14.33 -4.23
C ALA A 106 -15.00 -14.59 -4.06
N LYS A 107 -15.74 -13.52 -3.70
CA LYS A 107 -17.17 -13.61 -3.41
C LYS A 107 -17.80 -12.23 -3.43
N VAL A 108 -18.96 -12.13 -4.08
CA VAL A 108 -19.86 -10.99 -3.97
C VAL A 108 -21.09 -11.40 -3.18
N LYS A 109 -21.64 -10.48 -2.37
CA LYS A 109 -22.99 -10.61 -1.82
C LYS A 109 -23.81 -9.41 -2.23
N VAL A 110 -25.01 -9.71 -2.67
CA VAL A 110 -26.00 -8.74 -3.10
C VAL A 110 -27.27 -8.95 -2.28
N GLU A 111 -27.97 -7.87 -1.97
CA GLU A 111 -29.27 -7.86 -1.34
C GLU A 111 -30.24 -7.10 -2.25
N GLY A 112 -31.45 -7.62 -2.44
CA GLY A 112 -32.45 -7.05 -3.35
C GLY A 112 -32.58 -7.81 -4.67
N ALA A 113 -33.08 -7.13 -5.70
CA ALA A 113 -33.45 -7.73 -6.98
C ALA A 113 -32.31 -7.74 -8.03
N ILE A 114 -31.14 -7.23 -7.69
CA ILE A 114 -30.00 -7.19 -8.61
C ILE A 114 -29.38 -8.60 -8.70
N GLU A 115 -29.15 -9.07 -9.92
CA GLU A 115 -28.50 -10.36 -10.14
C GLU A 115 -27.07 -10.34 -9.63
N GLN A 116 -26.68 -11.39 -8.90
CA GLN A 116 -25.34 -11.51 -8.33
C GLN A 116 -24.27 -11.57 -9.44
N SER A 117 -24.55 -12.25 -10.56
CA SER A 117 -23.67 -12.34 -11.73
C SER A 117 -23.31 -10.97 -12.29
N TYR A 118 -24.30 -10.08 -12.44
CA TYR A 118 -24.08 -8.72 -12.92
C TYR A 118 -23.14 -7.93 -11.99
N CYS A 119 -23.32 -8.05 -10.67
CA CYS A 119 -22.41 -7.41 -9.72
C CYS A 119 -21.00 -8.03 -9.75
N GLU A 120 -20.88 -9.34 -9.96
CA GLU A 120 -19.59 -10.01 -10.12
C GLU A 120 -18.86 -9.52 -11.37
N GLU A 121 -19.55 -9.39 -12.50
CA GLU A 121 -19.00 -8.85 -13.75
C GLU A 121 -18.50 -7.42 -13.59
N ILE A 122 -19.27 -6.55 -12.93
CA ILE A 122 -18.83 -5.16 -12.65
C ILE A 122 -17.54 -5.14 -11.83
N VAL A 123 -17.47 -5.94 -10.76
CA VAL A 123 -16.28 -5.96 -9.90
C VAL A 123 -15.08 -6.55 -10.66
N GLN A 124 -15.31 -7.55 -11.51
CA GLN A 124 -14.27 -8.11 -12.35
C GLN A 124 -13.75 -7.08 -13.36
N GLN A 125 -14.63 -6.34 -14.05
CA GLN A 125 -14.26 -5.25 -14.93
C GLN A 125 -13.46 -4.15 -14.22
N MET A 126 -13.78 -3.87 -12.95
CA MET A 126 -12.96 -2.96 -12.13
C MET A 126 -11.57 -3.54 -11.90
N ILE A 127 -11.43 -4.82 -11.53
CA ILE A 127 -10.11 -5.45 -11.31
C ILE A 127 -9.27 -5.37 -12.61
N ASP A 128 -9.89 -5.69 -13.74
CA ASP A 128 -9.28 -5.68 -15.07
C ASP A 128 -8.86 -4.25 -15.48
N GLY A 129 -9.72 -3.25 -15.26
CA GLY A 129 -9.44 -1.85 -15.55
C GLY A 129 -8.29 -1.26 -14.73
N PHE A 130 -8.01 -1.81 -13.55
CA PHE A 130 -6.85 -1.46 -12.74
C PHE A 130 -5.59 -2.27 -13.09
N GLY A 131 -5.67 -3.21 -14.03
CA GLY A 131 -4.54 -4.02 -14.50
C GLY A 131 -3.93 -4.89 -13.39
N LEU A 132 -4.77 -5.38 -12.48
CA LEU A 132 -4.38 -6.25 -11.36
C LEU A 132 -4.84 -7.70 -11.57
N THR A 133 -5.26 -8.08 -12.77
CA THR A 133 -5.68 -9.44 -13.08
C THR A 133 -4.52 -10.42 -12.96
N THR A 134 -4.86 -11.67 -12.68
CA THR A 134 -3.90 -12.76 -12.75
C THR A 134 -3.72 -13.12 -14.22
N ASP A 135 -2.74 -12.50 -14.87
CA ASP A 135 -2.30 -12.96 -16.17
C ASP A 135 -1.58 -14.30 -15.99
N GLU A 136 -2.22 -15.38 -16.43
CA GLU A 136 -1.66 -16.74 -16.55
C GLU A 136 -0.28 -16.77 -17.27
N SER A 137 0.02 -15.75 -18.08
CA SER A 137 1.32 -15.59 -18.74
C SER A 137 2.46 -15.27 -17.77
N THR A 138 2.20 -14.66 -16.61
CA THR A 138 3.25 -14.36 -15.61
C THR A 138 3.58 -15.56 -14.71
N LEU A 139 2.66 -16.51 -14.56
CA LEU A 139 2.94 -17.81 -13.92
C LEU A 139 3.83 -18.68 -14.80
N SER A 140 3.69 -18.59 -16.12
CA SER A 140 4.56 -19.32 -17.06
C SER A 140 5.99 -18.79 -17.10
N ILE A 141 6.21 -17.48 -16.94
CA ILE A 141 7.57 -16.90 -16.85
C ILE A 141 8.24 -17.33 -15.54
N GLN A 142 7.52 -17.38 -14.42
CA GLN A 142 8.07 -17.90 -13.16
C GLN A 142 8.27 -19.43 -13.16
N ALA A 143 7.48 -20.20 -13.92
CA ALA A 143 7.74 -21.62 -14.12
C ALA A 143 8.98 -21.85 -15.00
N ALA A 144 9.21 -21.01 -16.02
CA ALA A 144 10.37 -21.10 -16.90
C ALA A 144 11.68 -20.68 -16.21
N ASP A 145 11.66 -19.66 -15.34
CA ASP A 145 12.83 -19.23 -14.57
C ASP A 145 13.23 -20.21 -13.45
N ASN A 146 12.31 -21.07 -13.01
CA ASN A 146 12.60 -22.17 -12.07
C ASN A 146 12.90 -23.51 -12.78
N ALA A 147 12.75 -23.59 -14.10
CA ALA A 147 13.03 -24.79 -14.90
C ALA A 147 14.42 -24.79 -15.56
N PHE A 148 15.20 -23.71 -15.46
CA PHE A 148 16.61 -23.68 -15.87
C PHE A 148 17.56 -24.04 -14.70
N ALA A 149 17.28 -25.16 -14.06
CA ALA A 149 18.19 -25.80 -13.11
C ALA A 149 18.32 -27.31 -13.39
N GLU A 150 18.37 -27.72 -14.65
CA GLU A 150 18.90 -29.03 -15.02
C GLU A 150 19.95 -28.89 -16.12
N LEU A 151 21.21 -29.10 -15.71
CA LEU A 151 22.31 -29.45 -16.59
C LEU A 151 21.91 -30.61 -17.51
N PRO A 152 22.48 -30.65 -18.72
CA PRO A 152 23.14 -31.88 -19.13
C PRO A 152 24.61 -31.62 -19.49
N LYS A 153 25.47 -32.47 -18.92
CA LYS A 153 26.86 -32.67 -19.37
C LYS A 153 26.84 -33.37 -20.74
N GLN A 154 27.61 -32.88 -21.72
CA GLN A 154 28.87 -33.50 -22.17
C GLN A 154 29.45 -32.86 -23.45
N SER A 155 30.70 -32.40 -23.32
CA SER A 155 31.86 -32.55 -24.22
C SER A 155 31.72 -32.34 -25.73
N SER A 156 32.44 -31.34 -26.27
CA SER A 156 33.57 -31.62 -27.18
C SER A 156 34.50 -30.41 -27.38
N ALA A 157 35.82 -30.70 -27.32
CA ALA A 157 36.91 -30.23 -28.19
C ALA A 157 37.22 -28.71 -28.39
N TYR A 158 38.39 -28.30 -27.84
CA TYR A 158 39.34 -27.25 -28.31
C TYR A 158 38.84 -25.77 -28.35
N SER A 159 39.49 -24.73 -27.82
CA SER A 159 40.90 -24.45 -27.48
C SER A 159 41.00 -23.35 -26.39
N GLN A 160 42.04 -23.40 -25.55
CA GLN A 160 42.51 -22.24 -24.75
C GLN A 160 43.19 -21.21 -25.68
N PRO A 161 43.28 -19.91 -25.29
CA PRO A 161 44.45 -19.48 -24.51
C PRO A 161 44.15 -18.47 -23.37
N GLU A 162 44.84 -18.73 -22.26
CA GLU A 162 45.70 -17.77 -21.54
C GLU A 162 45.08 -16.56 -20.80
N ALA A 163 45.12 -16.64 -19.48
CA ALA A 163 44.94 -15.53 -18.55
C ALA A 163 46.30 -14.90 -18.18
N PRO A 164 46.37 -13.58 -17.92
CA PRO A 164 47.38 -13.04 -17.01
C PRO A 164 46.82 -12.92 -15.59
N ARG A 165 47.69 -13.32 -14.66
CA ARG A 165 47.51 -13.40 -13.21
C ARG A 165 47.53 -12.02 -12.54
N ILE A 166 46.66 -11.90 -11.52
CA ILE A 166 46.93 -11.40 -10.15
C ILE A 166 47.73 -10.09 -10.02
N VAL A 167 47.06 -9.04 -9.51
CA VAL A 167 47.64 -8.20 -8.46
C VAL A 167 46.64 -8.03 -7.33
N SER A 168 46.99 -8.64 -6.20
CA SER A 168 46.47 -8.37 -4.87
C SER A 168 46.93 -6.98 -4.40
N SER A 169 46.00 -6.12 -3.99
CA SER A 169 46.34 -4.97 -3.13
C SER A 169 45.31 -4.80 -2.00
N ARG A 170 45.65 -5.48 -0.92
CA ARG A 170 45.41 -5.19 0.50
C ARG A 170 45.13 -3.71 0.84
N GLY A 171 43.95 -3.46 1.43
CA GLY A 171 43.78 -2.58 2.59
C GLY A 171 43.46 -1.10 2.37
N LYS A 172 42.63 -0.57 3.29
CA LYS A 172 42.25 0.83 3.62
C LYS A 172 40.87 1.20 3.09
N SER A 173 39.95 1.81 3.83
CA SER A 173 39.84 2.16 5.25
C SER A 173 38.37 2.59 5.41
N LEU A 174 37.63 2.06 6.39
CA LEU A 174 36.29 2.56 6.71
C LEU A 174 36.42 3.93 7.38
N SER A 175 36.34 5.01 6.59
CA SER A 175 36.32 6.37 7.12
C SER A 175 34.94 6.70 7.68
N ARG A 176 34.85 6.57 9.01
CA ARG A 176 34.00 7.28 9.97
C ARG A 176 33.06 8.34 9.39
N ILE A 177 31.76 8.07 9.51
CA ILE A 177 30.68 9.04 9.45
C ILE A 177 30.92 10.11 10.52
N ASN A 178 31.13 11.36 10.08
CA ASN A 178 31.32 12.52 10.95
C ASN A 178 29.96 13.22 11.12
N THR A 179 29.08 12.69 11.97
CA THR A 179 27.85 13.39 12.36
C THR A 179 28.18 14.37 13.48
N ARG A 180 28.57 15.60 13.11
CA ARG A 180 28.47 16.73 14.04
C ARG A 180 26.98 17.08 14.20
N PRO A 181 26.39 17.02 15.39
CA PRO A 181 25.07 17.60 15.61
C PRO A 181 25.21 19.11 15.52
N LYS A 182 24.70 19.70 14.43
CA LYS A 182 24.52 21.15 14.35
C LYS A 182 23.24 21.46 15.13
N THR A 183 23.39 21.79 16.41
CA THR A 183 22.30 22.36 17.22
C THR A 183 22.01 23.74 16.66
N GLU A 184 20.94 23.86 15.87
CA GLU A 184 20.41 25.15 15.45
C GLU A 184 19.82 25.83 16.68
N ASN A 185 20.46 26.92 17.10
CA ASN A 185 20.03 27.77 18.19
C ASN A 185 18.78 28.56 17.78
N TYR A 186 17.60 27.95 17.89
CA TYR A 186 16.32 28.67 17.84
C TYR A 186 16.03 29.34 19.20
N ALA A 187 16.81 30.35 19.57
CA ALA A 187 16.56 31.10 20.80
C ALA A 187 16.95 32.59 20.72
N ALA A 188 17.00 33.19 19.52
CA ALA A 188 17.36 34.61 19.37
C ALA A 188 16.52 35.36 18.31
N ALA A 189 15.25 35.00 18.14
CA ALA A 189 14.31 35.72 17.26
C ALA A 189 12.93 35.97 17.90
N GLN A 190 12.83 36.00 19.24
CA GLN A 190 11.61 36.38 19.97
C GLN A 190 11.75 37.70 20.75
N ALA A 191 12.66 38.58 20.35
CA ALA A 191 12.86 39.88 21.00
C ALA A 191 12.13 41.06 20.30
N SER A 192 11.32 40.83 19.26
CA SER A 192 10.66 41.92 18.54
C SER A 192 9.29 41.55 17.98
N LEU A 193 8.37 41.09 18.84
CA LEU A 193 6.94 41.02 18.54
C LEU A 193 6.16 41.45 19.79
N PRO A 194 5.09 42.26 19.66
CA PRO A 194 4.37 42.80 20.79
C PRO A 194 3.77 41.66 21.66
N LYS A 195 3.97 41.81 22.96
CA LYS A 195 3.55 40.94 24.08
C LYS A 195 2.17 40.31 23.85
N ALA A 196 2.14 39.10 23.28
CA ALA A 196 0.93 38.29 23.27
C ALA A 196 0.64 37.84 24.71
N SER A 197 -0.58 38.08 25.15
CA SER A 197 -1.08 37.75 26.49
C SER A 197 -0.88 36.27 26.82
N SER A 198 -0.45 35.98 28.05
CA SER A 198 -0.37 34.61 28.55
C SER A 198 -1.76 33.99 28.54
N ILE A 199 -1.91 32.87 27.83
CA ILE A 199 -3.13 32.06 27.84
C ILE A 199 -3.28 31.50 29.26
N LYS A 200 -4.22 32.06 30.03
CA LYS A 200 -4.63 31.50 31.31
C LYS A 200 -5.42 30.23 31.06
N VAL A 201 -4.79 29.07 31.24
CA VAL A 201 -5.51 27.80 31.31
C VAL A 201 -6.25 27.75 32.66
N SER A 202 -7.57 27.84 32.59
CA SER A 202 -8.45 27.70 33.76
C SER A 202 -8.35 26.27 34.31
N ARG A 203 -8.04 26.14 35.61
CA ARG A 203 -8.04 24.86 36.30
C ARG A 203 -9.48 24.42 36.51
N PHE A 204 -9.93 23.43 35.74
CA PHE A 204 -11.14 22.67 36.07
C PHE A 204 -10.87 21.84 37.32
N SER A 205 -11.57 22.13 38.42
CA SER A 205 -11.63 21.27 39.59
C SER A 205 -12.79 20.28 39.43
N PHE A 206 -12.51 18.99 39.60
CA PHE A 206 -13.56 18.02 39.83
C PHE A 206 -14.06 18.17 41.27
N GLY A 207 -15.33 18.55 41.42
CA GLY A 207 -16.01 18.57 42.71
C GLY A 207 -15.95 17.18 43.33
N GLY A 208 -15.39 17.08 44.53
CA GLY A 208 -15.36 15.86 45.31
C GLY A 208 -16.77 15.41 45.67
N TYR A 209 -17.08 14.16 45.35
CA TYR A 209 -18.22 13.46 45.93
C TYR A 209 -17.96 13.31 47.43
N LYS A 210 -18.82 13.90 48.26
CA LYS A 210 -18.89 13.54 49.67
C LYS A 210 -19.35 12.09 49.76
N GLN A 211 -18.51 11.21 50.28
CA GLN A 211 -18.96 9.93 50.80
C GLN A 211 -19.44 10.14 52.25
N LYS A 212 -20.72 9.79 52.44
CA LYS A 212 -21.46 9.51 53.69
C LYS A 212 -21.57 10.63 54.72
#